data_AF-A0A501PH01-F1
#
_entry.id   AF-A0A501PH01-F1
#
_cell.length_a   1.000
_cell.length_b   1.000
_cell.length_c   1.000
_cell.angle_alpha   90.00
_cell.angle_beta   90.00
_cell.angle_gamma   90.00
#
_symmetry.space_group_name_H-M   'P 1'
#
loop_
_entity.id
_entity.type
_entity.pdbx_description
1 polymer ?
#
loop_
_entity_poly.entity_id
_entity_poly.type
_entity_poly.pdbx_seq_one_letter_code
_entity_poly.pdbx_strand_id
1 'polypeptide(L)'
;MTTGFTRHTLAALVLAGAFSLASLAPAQAADLSAASLLMHGGKGELHELAEKNMAAGKYKKALKYLKKASKKPMDGEMRSRIYSDICAVQALNNELEQALASCDKSLKYDDSNWKAMNNKGVALTALNKKETAHKLFTKALEMSNKNEIILANRTEAASNM
;
A
#
# COMPACT_ATOMS: atom_id res chain seq x y z
N MET A 1 -9.30 -36.91 -67.57
CA MET A 1 -9.56 -35.52 -67.13
C MET A 1 -10.30 -35.61 -65.80
N THR A 2 -9.58 -35.58 -64.66
CA THR A 2 -9.50 -34.42 -63.72
C THR A 2 -10.87 -34.12 -63.10
N THR A 3 -11.19 -34.16 -61.81
CA THR A 3 -10.49 -34.01 -60.50
C THR A 3 -11.57 -34.39 -59.45
N GLY A 4 -11.31 -35.13 -58.37
CA GLY A 4 -10.75 -34.59 -57.13
C GLY A 4 -11.79 -33.77 -56.34
N PHE A 5 -12.32 -34.29 -55.23
CA PHE A 5 -12.24 -33.68 -53.88
C PHE A 5 -13.09 -34.47 -52.87
N THR A 6 -12.39 -35.10 -51.93
CA THR A 6 -12.87 -35.63 -50.66
C THR A 6 -13.38 -34.49 -49.78
N ARG A 7 -14.59 -34.60 -49.22
CA ARG A 7 -15.02 -33.80 -48.07
C ARG A 7 -15.06 -34.68 -46.82
N HIS A 8 -13.96 -34.65 -46.09
CA HIS A 8 -13.92 -34.99 -44.68
C HIS A 8 -14.48 -33.78 -43.91
N THR A 9 -15.61 -33.92 -43.25
CA THR A 9 -16.03 -32.96 -42.22
C THR A 9 -15.84 -33.61 -40.86
N LEU A 10 -14.88 -33.04 -40.12
CA LEU A 10 -14.45 -33.45 -38.80
C LEU A 10 -15.59 -33.45 -37.78
N ALA A 11 -15.55 -34.45 -36.91
CA ALA A 11 -16.26 -34.49 -35.65
C ALA A 11 -15.80 -33.33 -34.75
N ALA A 12 -16.73 -32.45 -34.35
CA ALA A 12 -16.51 -31.49 -33.28
C ALA A 12 -17.06 -32.08 -31.97
N LEU A 13 -16.20 -32.78 -31.24
CA LEU A 13 -16.44 -33.19 -29.86
C LEU A 13 -16.27 -31.95 -28.97
N VAL A 14 -17.39 -31.31 -28.59
CA VAL A 14 -17.36 -30.24 -27.59
C VAL A 14 -17.33 -30.89 -26.21
N LEU A 15 -16.12 -31.05 -25.67
CA LEU A 15 -15.89 -31.34 -24.26
C LEU A 15 -16.39 -30.14 -23.43
N ALA A 16 -17.54 -30.32 -22.78
CA ALA A 16 -18.00 -29.43 -21.72
C ALA A 16 -17.08 -29.58 -20.50
N GLY A 17 -15.93 -28.90 -20.54
CA GLY A 17 -15.07 -28.73 -19.38
C GLY A 17 -15.78 -27.83 -18.38
N ALA A 18 -16.15 -28.40 -17.23
CA ALA A 18 -16.62 -27.66 -16.08
C ALA A 18 -15.54 -26.65 -15.65
N PHE A 19 -15.71 -25.39 -16.05
CA PHE A 19 -14.98 -24.28 -15.46
C PHE A 19 -15.56 -24.08 -14.07
N SER A 20 -15.01 -24.79 -13.08
CA SER A 20 -15.22 -24.41 -11.69
C SER A 20 -14.68 -22.99 -11.55
N LEU A 21 -15.60 -22.02 -11.46
CA LEU A 21 -15.35 -20.75 -10.84
C LEU A 21 -14.96 -21.06 -9.39
N ALA A 22 -13.68 -21.35 -9.17
CA ALA A 22 -13.07 -21.18 -7.88
C ALA A 22 -13.27 -19.69 -7.56
N SER A 23 -14.33 -19.40 -6.81
CA SER A 23 -14.48 -18.16 -6.09
C SER A 23 -13.21 -18.01 -5.27
N LEU A 24 -12.23 -17.26 -5.80
CA LEU A 24 -11.25 -16.61 -4.96
C LEU A 24 -12.09 -15.71 -4.06
N ALA A 25 -12.37 -16.20 -2.85
CA ALA A 25 -12.70 -15.31 -1.75
C ALA A 25 -11.65 -14.19 -1.79
N PRO A 26 -12.04 -12.91 -1.67
CA PRO A 26 -11.05 -11.84 -1.61
C PRO A 26 -10.05 -12.25 -0.52
N ALA A 27 -8.77 -12.37 -0.92
CA ALA A 27 -7.69 -12.61 0.02
C ALA A 27 -7.94 -11.68 1.20
N GLN A 28 -8.20 -12.27 2.38
CA GLN A 28 -8.67 -11.57 3.56
C GLN A 28 -7.81 -10.30 3.69
N ALA A 29 -8.40 -9.13 3.44
CA ALA A 29 -7.66 -7.89 3.58
C ALA A 29 -7.12 -7.90 5.00
N ALA A 30 -5.80 -7.91 5.17
CA ALA A 30 -5.19 -7.83 6.49
C ALA A 30 -5.82 -6.61 7.17
N ASP A 31 -6.42 -6.82 8.34
CA ASP A 31 -7.11 -5.75 9.06
C ASP A 31 -6.04 -4.72 9.48
N LEU A 32 -5.87 -3.68 8.66
CA LEU A 32 -4.80 -2.71 8.82
C LEU A 32 -5.12 -1.83 10.04
N SER A 33 -4.43 -2.11 11.14
CA SER A 33 -4.53 -1.30 12.35
C SER A 33 -3.80 0.03 12.20
N ALA A 34 -4.41 1.10 12.72
CA ALA A 34 -3.75 2.39 12.87
C ALA A 34 -2.46 2.32 13.71
N ALA A 35 -2.32 1.31 14.58
CA ALA A 35 -1.12 1.08 15.38
C ALA A 35 0.11 0.66 14.54
N SER A 36 -0.10 0.08 13.36
CA SER A 36 0.98 -0.35 12.46
C SER A 36 1.57 0.80 11.63
N LEU A 37 0.86 1.92 11.52
CA LEU A 37 1.23 3.06 10.68
C LEU A 37 1.78 4.22 11.51
N LEU A 38 2.72 4.97 10.92
CA LEU A 38 3.44 6.04 11.61
C LEU A 38 3.24 7.38 10.91
N MET A 39 2.92 8.40 11.71
CA MET A 39 2.69 9.77 11.26
C MET A 39 3.83 10.69 11.73
N HIS A 40 4.11 11.76 10.98
CA HIS A 40 5.17 12.70 11.36
C HIS A 40 4.75 13.69 12.43
N GLY A 41 3.44 13.94 12.58
CA GLY A 41 2.95 15.09 13.33
C GLY A 41 3.31 16.37 12.58
N GLY A 42 2.38 17.33 12.51
CA GLY A 42 2.63 18.55 11.75
C GLY A 42 2.03 19.78 12.38
N LYS A 43 2.77 20.89 12.29
CA LYS A 43 2.28 22.21 12.68
C LYS A 43 1.52 22.82 11.51
N GLY A 44 0.36 23.39 11.78
CA GLY A 44 -0.43 24.14 10.82
C GLY A 44 -1.82 23.55 10.58
N GLU A 45 -2.77 24.46 10.37
CA GLU A 45 -4.21 24.20 10.35
C GLU A 45 -4.62 22.96 9.53
N LEU A 46 -4.06 22.79 8.32
CA LEU A 46 -4.43 21.67 7.45
C LEU A 46 -3.93 20.33 7.99
N HIS A 47 -2.77 20.30 8.62
CA HIS A 47 -2.23 19.06 9.20
C HIS A 47 -3.02 18.67 10.45
N GLU A 48 -3.31 19.63 11.33
CA GLU A 48 -4.13 19.42 12.53
C GLU A 48 -5.55 18.97 12.19
N LEU A 49 -6.17 19.56 11.16
CA LEU A 49 -7.46 19.11 10.64
C LEU A 49 -7.38 17.69 10.07
N ALA A 50 -6.26 17.32 9.44
CA ALA A 50 -6.07 15.96 8.96
C ALA A 50 -5.98 14.97 10.13
N GLU A 51 -5.12 15.22 11.12
CA GLU A 51 -4.96 14.39 12.32
C GLU A 51 -6.29 14.20 13.07
N LYS A 52 -7.05 15.29 13.26
CA LYS A 52 -8.37 15.21 13.89
C LYS A 52 -9.34 14.32 13.11
N ASN A 53 -9.33 14.39 11.78
CA ASN A 53 -10.19 13.54 10.96
C ASN A 53 -9.68 12.10 10.90
N MET A 54 -8.37 11.87 10.97
CA MET A 54 -7.78 10.55 11.10
C MET A 54 -8.23 9.85 12.37
N ALA A 55 -8.08 10.51 13.51
CA ALA A 55 -8.50 9.99 14.82
C ALA A 55 -10.01 9.69 14.86
N ALA A 56 -10.81 10.40 14.07
CA ALA A 56 -12.25 10.17 13.93
C ALA A 56 -12.62 9.11 12.87
N GLY A 57 -11.66 8.41 12.27
CA GLY A 57 -11.89 7.43 11.18
C GLY A 57 -12.36 8.06 9.86
N LYS A 58 -12.29 9.39 9.72
CA LYS A 58 -12.76 10.14 8.54
C LYS A 58 -11.63 10.29 7.52
N TYR A 59 -11.10 9.17 7.04
CA TYR A 59 -9.89 9.12 6.20
C TYR A 59 -10.01 9.97 4.92
N LYS A 60 -11.15 9.94 4.21
CA LYS A 60 -11.37 10.78 3.03
C LYS A 60 -11.24 12.28 3.33
N LYS A 61 -11.69 12.73 4.50
CA LYS A 61 -11.53 14.14 4.92
C LYS A 61 -10.08 14.43 5.29
N ALA A 62 -9.41 13.53 6.00
CA ALA A 62 -7.99 13.67 6.30
C ALA A 62 -7.14 13.80 5.03
N LEU A 63 -7.36 12.93 4.03
CA LEU A 63 -6.71 13.00 2.72
C LEU A 63 -6.95 14.33 2.02
N LYS A 64 -8.18 14.86 2.09
CA LYS A 64 -8.50 16.18 1.52
C LYS A 64 -7.62 17.27 2.12
N TYR A 65 -7.42 17.26 3.44
CA TYR A 65 -6.58 18.26 4.10
C TYR A 65 -5.08 18.08 3.81
N LEU A 66 -4.56 16.85 3.86
CA LEU A 66 -3.16 16.57 3.52
C LEU A 66 -2.84 16.90 2.05
N LYS A 67 -3.74 16.59 1.11
CA LYS A 67 -3.59 16.97 -0.32
C LYS A 67 -3.67 18.48 -0.55
N LYS A 68 -4.36 19.22 0.32
CA LYS A 68 -4.31 20.69 0.29
C LYS A 68 -2.98 21.19 0.87
N ALA A 69 -2.50 20.58 1.96
CA ALA A 69 -1.23 20.94 2.58
C ALA A 69 -0.07 20.75 1.60
N SER A 70 -0.01 19.61 0.89
CA SER A 70 1.07 19.27 -0.06
C SER A 70 1.22 20.23 -1.25
N LYS A 71 0.21 21.06 -1.53
CA LYS A 71 0.23 22.10 -2.58
C LYS A 71 0.85 23.42 -2.12
N LYS A 72 1.03 23.62 -0.82
CA LYS A 72 1.66 24.84 -0.29
C LYS A 72 3.18 24.81 -0.54
N PRO A 73 3.84 25.98 -0.65
CA PRO A 73 5.30 26.04 -0.64
C PRO A 73 5.87 25.42 0.64
N MET A 74 6.85 24.53 0.48
CA MET A 74 7.56 23.85 1.58
C MET A 74 8.85 23.22 1.03
N ASP A 75 9.82 23.01 1.91
CA ASP A 75 11.05 22.28 1.61
C ASP A 75 10.81 20.78 1.33
N GLY A 76 11.87 20.09 0.90
CA GLY A 76 11.82 18.66 0.58
C GLY A 76 11.49 17.79 1.80
N GLU A 77 12.03 18.12 2.97
CA GLU A 77 11.82 17.37 4.19
C GLU A 77 10.34 17.39 4.60
N MET A 78 9.76 18.58 4.74
CA MET A 78 8.34 18.75 5.07
C MET A 78 7.45 18.08 4.02
N ARG A 79 7.82 18.16 2.74
CA ARG A 79 7.11 17.49 1.65
C ARG A 79 7.17 15.97 1.79
N SER A 80 8.32 15.41 2.16
CA SER A 80 8.46 13.99 2.46
C SER A 80 7.52 13.57 3.60
N ARG A 81 7.52 14.32 4.71
CA ARG A 81 6.65 14.06 5.86
C ARG A 81 5.16 14.03 5.47
N ILE A 82 4.69 15.03 4.71
CA ILE A 82 3.30 15.10 4.24
C ILE A 82 2.95 13.90 3.34
N TYR A 83 3.83 13.49 2.44
CA TYR A 83 3.57 12.32 1.58
C TYR A 83 3.60 10.99 2.35
N SER A 84 4.44 10.86 3.37
CA SER A 84 4.43 9.72 4.28
C SER A 84 3.09 9.61 5.02
N ASP A 85 2.57 10.75 5.47
CA ASP A 85 1.30 10.82 6.18
C ASP A 85 0.13 10.52 5.24
N ILE A 86 0.14 11.04 4.00
CA ILE A 86 -0.82 10.66 2.96
C ILE A 86 -0.79 9.15 2.73
N CYS A 87 0.41 8.55 2.62
CA CYS A 87 0.56 7.11 2.44
C CYS A 87 -0.14 6.32 3.57
N ALA A 88 0.09 6.68 4.83
CA ALA A 88 -0.57 6.05 5.97
C ALA A 88 -2.09 6.18 5.91
N VAL A 89 -2.62 7.37 5.62
CA VAL A 89 -4.07 7.57 5.52
C VAL A 89 -4.68 6.76 4.38
N GLN A 90 -3.98 6.66 3.24
CA GLN A 90 -4.45 5.86 2.11
C GLN A 90 -4.47 4.37 2.44
N ALA A 91 -3.45 3.87 3.13
CA ALA A 91 -3.44 2.49 3.61
C ALA A 91 -4.63 2.21 4.54
N LEU A 92 -4.94 3.11 5.48
CA LEU A 92 -6.12 3.01 6.35
C LEU A 92 -7.45 3.12 5.60
N ASN A 93 -7.48 3.79 4.46
CA ASN A 93 -8.66 3.87 3.60
C ASN A 93 -8.73 2.71 2.58
N ASN A 94 -7.89 1.68 2.72
CA ASN A 94 -7.75 0.55 1.80
C ASN A 94 -7.41 0.96 0.34
N GLU A 95 -6.73 2.09 0.17
CA GLU A 95 -6.21 2.62 -1.11
C GLU A 95 -4.73 2.22 -1.25
N LEU A 96 -4.44 0.91 -1.27
CA LEU A 96 -3.08 0.38 -1.09
C LEU A 96 -2.11 0.79 -2.21
N GLU A 97 -2.52 0.73 -3.48
CA GLU A 97 -1.67 1.12 -4.61
C GLU A 97 -1.35 2.62 -4.58
N GLN A 98 -2.34 3.45 -4.20
CA GLN A 98 -2.10 4.89 -4.06
C GLN A 98 -1.22 5.18 -2.85
N ALA A 99 -1.35 4.41 -1.76
CA ALA A 99 -0.47 4.49 -0.60
C ALA A 99 0.99 4.24 -1.03
N LEU A 100 1.26 3.16 -1.77
CA LEU A 100 2.60 2.88 -2.30
C LEU A 100 3.15 4.05 -3.11
N ALA A 101 2.36 4.63 -4.02
CA ALA A 101 2.78 5.77 -4.82
C ALA A 101 3.08 7.03 -3.97
N SER A 102 2.32 7.26 -2.90
CA SER A 102 2.57 8.37 -1.97
C SER A 102 3.82 8.13 -1.11
N CYS A 103 4.04 6.90 -0.63
CA CYS A 103 5.26 6.52 0.06
C CYS A 103 6.49 6.68 -0.84
N ASP A 104 6.40 6.28 -2.12
CA ASP A 104 7.48 6.49 -3.10
C ASP A 104 7.77 7.98 -3.34
N LYS A 105 6.74 8.82 -3.36
CA LYS A 105 6.94 10.28 -3.43
C LYS A 105 7.66 10.81 -2.19
N SER A 106 7.29 10.34 -1.00
CA SER A 106 8.00 10.73 0.23
C SER A 106 9.48 10.37 0.15
N LEU A 107 9.79 9.12 -0.20
CA LEU A 107 11.17 8.63 -0.30
C LEU A 107 11.99 9.28 -1.43
N LYS A 108 11.34 9.89 -2.43
CA LYS A 108 12.03 10.71 -3.44
C LYS A 108 12.48 12.08 -2.91
N TYR A 109 11.77 12.63 -1.93
CA TYR A 109 12.15 13.90 -1.31
C TYR A 109 13.14 13.72 -0.16
N ASP A 110 12.99 12.62 0.57
CA ASP A 110 13.90 12.23 1.65
C ASP A 110 13.90 10.70 1.75
N ASP A 111 14.99 10.09 1.30
CA ASP A 111 15.20 8.65 1.27
C ASP A 111 15.58 8.07 2.64
N SER A 112 15.77 8.92 3.65
CA SER A 112 16.01 8.57 5.05
C SER A 112 14.73 8.56 5.89
N ASN A 113 13.57 8.87 5.28
CA ASN A 113 12.28 8.86 5.95
C ASN A 113 11.82 7.43 6.31
N TRP A 114 12.28 6.97 7.46
CA TRP A 114 12.01 5.62 7.97
C TRP A 114 10.52 5.37 8.29
N LYS A 115 9.74 6.42 8.60
CA LYS A 115 8.28 6.28 8.77
C LYS A 115 7.61 5.97 7.43
N ALA A 116 8.05 6.61 6.34
CA ALA A 116 7.57 6.29 5.00
C ALA A 116 7.96 4.87 4.58
N MET A 117 9.17 4.40 4.93
CA MET A 117 9.58 3.01 4.71
C MET A 117 8.68 2.02 5.46
N ASN A 118 8.39 2.30 6.74
CA ASN A 118 7.46 1.50 7.53
C ASN A 118 6.07 1.46 6.88
N ASN A 119 5.50 2.62 6.54
CA ASN A 119 4.16 2.70 5.96
C ASN A 119 4.08 1.99 4.61
N LYS A 120 5.14 2.09 3.80
CA LYS A 120 5.27 1.33 2.55
C LYS A 120 5.32 -0.17 2.81
N GLY A 121 6.09 -0.60 3.82
CA GLY A 121 6.15 -1.98 4.26
C GLY A 121 4.77 -2.52 4.66
N VAL A 122 4.02 -1.77 5.46
CA VAL A 122 2.65 -2.12 5.87
C VAL A 122 1.72 -2.30 4.66
N ALA A 123 1.73 -1.34 3.73
CA ALA A 123 0.94 -1.44 2.50
C ALA A 123 1.35 -2.66 1.63
N LEU A 124 2.64 -2.98 1.56
CA LEU A 124 3.13 -4.16 0.85
C LEU A 124 2.72 -5.47 1.54
N THR A 125 2.73 -5.53 2.87
CA THR A 125 2.22 -6.68 3.64
C THR A 125 0.74 -6.92 3.33
N ALA A 126 -0.08 -5.86 3.32
CA ALA A 126 -1.50 -5.95 2.95
C ALA A 126 -1.73 -6.43 1.50
N LEU A 127 -0.78 -6.14 0.60
CA LEU A 127 -0.75 -6.64 -0.79
C LEU A 127 -0.05 -8.01 -0.93
N ASN A 128 0.22 -8.70 0.18
CA ASN A 128 0.91 -10.00 0.24
C ASN A 128 2.33 -10.00 -0.37
N LYS A 129 3.03 -8.86 -0.38
CA LYS A 129 4.42 -8.70 -0.83
C LYS A 129 5.39 -8.68 0.36
N LYS A 130 5.30 -9.72 1.19
CA LYS A 130 5.90 -9.77 2.54
C LYS A 130 7.43 -9.72 2.53
N GLU A 131 8.09 -10.34 1.56
CA GLU A 131 9.56 -10.34 1.44
C GLU A 131 10.08 -8.91 1.23
N THR A 132 9.39 -8.13 0.39
CA THR A 132 9.75 -6.74 0.10
C THR A 132 9.44 -5.85 1.31
N ALA A 133 8.31 -6.09 1.97
CA ALA A 133 7.96 -5.41 3.22
C ALA A 133 9.02 -5.64 4.31
N HIS A 134 9.43 -6.89 4.53
CA HIS A 134 10.45 -7.26 5.52
C HIS A 134 11.79 -6.53 5.30
N LYS A 135 12.24 -6.42 4.05
CA LYS A 135 13.44 -5.65 3.69
C LYS A 135 13.29 -4.16 4.02
N LEU A 136 12.13 -3.58 3.73
CA LEU A 136 11.85 -2.18 4.06
C LEU A 136 11.80 -1.94 5.57
N PHE A 137 11.17 -2.82 6.34
CA PHE A 137 11.16 -2.71 7.79
C PHE A 137 12.56 -2.82 8.39
N THR A 138 13.39 -3.71 7.86
CA THR A 138 14.81 -3.82 8.28
C THR A 138 15.56 -2.51 8.04
N LYS A 139 15.43 -1.91 6.84
CA LYS A 139 16.04 -0.60 6.54
C LYS A 139 15.49 0.51 7.45
N ALA A 140 14.18 0.51 7.71
CA ALA A 140 13.57 1.48 8.62
C ALA A 140 14.08 1.35 10.06
N LEU A 141 14.38 0.12 10.53
CA LEU A 141 14.94 -0.13 11.87
C LEU A 141 16.38 0.37 12.00
N GLU A 142 17.19 0.27 10.94
CA GLU A 142 18.56 0.81 10.91
C GLU A 142 18.57 2.34 11.15
N MET A 143 17.51 3.04 10.74
CA MET A 143 17.38 4.49 10.83
C MET A 143 16.58 4.99 12.05
N SER A 144 15.69 4.17 12.61
CA SER A 144 14.70 4.58 13.63
C SER A 144 15.10 4.29 15.08
N ASN A 145 16.34 3.86 15.32
CA ASN A 145 16.86 3.49 16.65
C ASN A 145 15.93 2.53 17.43
N LYS A 146 15.62 1.37 16.83
CA LYS A 146 14.82 0.28 17.44
C LYS A 146 13.37 0.65 17.79
N ASN A 147 12.65 1.27 16.86
CA ASN A 147 11.23 1.53 17.02
C ASN A 147 10.42 0.20 17.12
N GLU A 148 9.68 0.02 18.22
CA GLU A 148 8.94 -1.22 18.53
C GLU A 148 7.82 -1.53 17.52
N ILE A 149 7.15 -0.50 16.98
CA ILE A 149 6.09 -0.67 15.98
C ILE A 149 6.67 -1.29 14.70
N ILE A 150 7.83 -0.78 14.26
CA ILE A 150 8.49 -1.31 13.06
C ILE A 150 8.96 -2.75 13.29
N LEU A 151 9.46 -3.05 14.50
CA LEU A 151 9.84 -4.41 14.87
C LEU A 151 8.65 -5.38 14.84
N ALA A 152 7.50 -4.96 15.37
CA ALA A 152 6.27 -5.74 15.32
C ALA A 152 5.83 -5.98 13.87
N ASN A 153 5.77 -4.94 13.05
CA ASN A 153 5.41 -5.04 11.63
C ASN A 153 6.36 -5.96 10.84
N ARG A 154 7.67 -5.89 11.12
CA ARG A 154 8.66 -6.80 10.53
C ARG A 154 8.40 -8.25 10.91
N THR A 155 8.10 -8.49 12.19
CA THR A 155 7.85 -9.83 12.73
C THR A 155 6.58 -10.42 12.11
N GLU A 156 5.52 -9.63 11.98
CA GLU A 156 4.30 -10.02 11.29
C GLU A 156 4.56 -10.39 9.83
N ALA A 157 5.33 -9.56 9.11
CA ALA A 157 5.71 -9.85 7.73
C ALA A 157 6.48 -11.17 7.61
N ALA A 158 7.32 -11.53 8.60
CA ALA A 158 8.10 -12.77 8.61
C ALA A 158 7.31 -14.01 9.05
N SER A 159 6.23 -13.86 9.82
CA SER A 159 5.52 -14.97 10.48
C SER A 159 4.81 -15.93 9.51
N ASN A 160 4.74 -15.58 8.23
CA ASN A 160 4.00 -16.30 7.18
C ASN A 160 4.71 -16.19 5.81
N MET A 161 6.05 -16.10 5.82
CA MET A 161 6.93 -16.17 4.64
C MET A 161 7.34 -17.61 4.34
#